data_AF-A0A661PRS8-F1
#
_entry.id   AF-A0A661PRS8-F1
#
_cell.length_a   1.000
_cell.length_b   1.000
_cell.length_c   1.000
_cell.angle_alpha   90.00
_cell.angle_beta   90.00
_cell.angle_gamma   90.00
#
_symmetry.space_group_name_H-M   'P 1'
#
loop_
_entity.id
_entity.type
_entity.pdbx_description
1 polymer ?
#
loop_
_entity_poly.entity_id
_entity_poly.type
_entity_poly.pdbx_seq_one_letter_code
_entity_poly.pdbx_strand_id
1 'polypeptide(L)'
;MKLFINRFSNLIKGTISGFDRIVFKGLLLPLMSTSQVMTFCRYKGILNKDYKKWIMEQTKIIIDNADQYARVNCGQPIIHIPTWRIRKEKLAHEQQQKKQILSGLIGVWSCLERGSSYRAVYCADAGFPQLKHYQVQCKHLYFYFDDSEYGFMNIRLQTWFPYHIQICLNGREWLRRALEKEGIKFFVHGNKFLYIEDYQKAQQLLNKQLDIRFTDMLNNFAERIFPAMKDILGPYLSYYWTLWQSEWATDFIFDTAASLKSI
;
A
#
# COMPACT_ATOMS: atom_id res chain seq x y z
N MET A 1 -0.83 -21.21 22.70
CA MET A 1 -1.98 -21.32 21.77
C MET A 1 -2.66 -22.69 21.82
N LYS A 2 -1.97 -23.81 21.53
CA LYS A 2 -2.56 -25.17 21.60
C LYS A 2 -3.24 -25.50 22.94
N LEU A 3 -2.64 -25.10 24.06
CA LEU A 3 -3.21 -25.29 25.40
C LEU A 3 -4.52 -24.51 25.63
N PHE A 4 -4.68 -23.32 25.02
CA PHE A 4 -5.90 -22.52 25.11
C PHE A 4 -7.02 -23.15 24.30
N ILE A 5 -6.71 -23.57 23.06
CA ILE A 5 -7.65 -24.30 22.19
C ILE A 5 -8.13 -25.58 22.88
N ASN A 6 -7.21 -26.36 23.45
CA ASN A 6 -7.58 -27.60 24.14
C ASN A 6 -8.40 -27.35 25.41
N ARG A 7 -8.16 -26.25 26.13
CA ARG A 7 -8.89 -25.92 27.35
C ARG A 7 -10.31 -25.41 27.08
N PHE A 8 -10.51 -24.72 25.97
CA PHE A 8 -11.78 -24.07 25.63
C PHE A 8 -12.41 -24.61 24.34
N SER A 9 -12.03 -25.80 23.88
CA SER A 9 -12.48 -26.40 22.63
C SER A 9 -14.00 -26.50 22.54
N ASN A 10 -14.66 -26.73 23.68
CA ASN A 10 -16.11 -26.90 23.75
C ASN A 10 -16.87 -25.57 23.59
N LEU A 11 -16.19 -24.43 23.73
CA LEU A 11 -16.75 -23.08 23.58
C LEU A 11 -16.41 -22.44 22.23
N ILE A 12 -15.37 -22.94 21.56
CA ILE A 12 -14.86 -22.42 20.29
C ILE A 12 -15.54 -23.17 19.13
N LYS A 13 -16.29 -22.44 18.32
CA LYS A 13 -16.97 -22.93 17.11
C LYS A 13 -15.99 -23.17 15.96
N GLY A 14 -14.97 -22.32 15.85
CA GLY A 14 -14.01 -22.36 14.77
C GLY A 14 -12.76 -21.56 15.10
N THR A 15 -11.67 -21.88 14.42
CA THR A 15 -10.40 -21.16 14.55
C THR A 15 -9.77 -20.96 13.19
N ILE A 16 -9.31 -19.75 12.92
CA ILE A 16 -8.51 -19.43 11.74
C ILE A 16 -7.24 -18.67 12.15
N SER A 17 -6.14 -18.88 11.45
CA SER A 17 -4.84 -18.29 11.76
C SER A 17 -4.15 -17.85 10.47
N GLY A 18 -3.64 -16.63 10.41
CA GLY A 18 -3.07 -16.08 9.17
C GLY A 18 -2.72 -14.61 9.28
N PHE A 19 -2.36 -14.01 8.14
CA PHE A 19 -2.07 -12.57 8.05
C PHE A 19 -3.27 -11.70 8.42
N ASP A 20 -3.03 -10.70 9.27
CA ASP A 20 -3.98 -9.61 9.54
C ASP A 20 -3.57 -8.34 8.82
N ARG A 21 -2.38 -7.80 9.15
CA ARG A 21 -1.81 -6.63 8.47
C ARG A 21 -0.55 -7.03 7.70
N ILE A 22 -0.41 -6.56 6.46
CA ILE A 22 0.81 -6.76 5.66
C ILE A 22 1.19 -5.42 5.02
N VAL A 23 2.39 -4.92 5.31
CA VAL A 23 2.88 -3.64 4.79
C VAL A 23 4.22 -3.85 4.08
N PHE A 24 4.26 -3.54 2.80
CA PHE A 24 5.47 -3.54 1.99
C PHE A 24 5.97 -2.11 1.75
N LYS A 25 7.29 -1.96 1.67
CA LYS A 25 7.94 -0.75 1.14
C LYS A 25 8.68 -1.12 -0.14
N GLY A 26 8.48 -0.33 -1.19
CA GLY A 26 9.21 -0.41 -2.44
C GLY A 26 10.23 0.72 -2.50
N LEU A 27 11.49 0.36 -2.75
CA LEU A 27 12.59 1.29 -2.96
C LEU A 27 13.25 0.99 -4.31
N LEU A 28 13.58 2.04 -5.06
CA LEU A 28 14.39 1.90 -6.27
C LEU A 28 15.85 1.89 -5.84
N LEU A 29 16.41 0.71 -5.52
CA LEU A 29 17.70 0.59 -4.81
C LEU A 29 18.83 1.41 -5.41
N PRO A 30 19.07 1.43 -6.75
CA PRO A 30 20.12 2.28 -7.31
C PRO A 30 19.92 3.76 -6.96
N LEU A 31 18.68 4.22 -6.84
CA LEU A 31 18.36 5.62 -6.56
C LEU A 31 18.43 5.99 -5.07
N MET A 32 18.76 5.03 -4.20
CA MET A 32 19.01 5.26 -2.77
C MET A 32 20.46 5.69 -2.49
N SER A 33 21.34 5.65 -3.50
CA SER A 33 22.71 6.14 -3.40
C SER A 33 22.89 7.44 -4.18
N THR A 34 23.45 8.45 -3.52
CA THR A 34 23.77 9.74 -4.15
C THR A 34 24.65 9.59 -5.39
N SER A 35 25.65 8.71 -5.37
CA SER A 35 26.55 8.50 -6.52
C SER A 35 25.78 7.96 -7.73
N GLN A 36 24.91 6.99 -7.51
CA GLN A 36 24.09 6.38 -8.55
C GLN A 36 23.01 7.32 -9.07
N VAL A 37 22.46 8.20 -8.23
CA VAL A 37 21.54 9.25 -8.68
C VAL A 37 22.25 10.24 -9.59
N MET A 38 23.48 10.64 -9.28
CA MET A 38 24.27 11.48 -10.17
C MET A 38 24.59 10.77 -11.49
N THR A 39 24.91 9.46 -11.47
CA THR A 39 25.06 8.64 -12.69
C THR A 39 23.77 8.63 -13.52
N PHE A 40 22.62 8.43 -12.87
CA PHE A 40 21.30 8.48 -13.51
C PHE A 40 21.05 9.84 -14.17
N CYS A 41 21.27 10.95 -13.44
CA CYS A 41 21.11 12.29 -13.97
C CYS A 41 22.01 12.52 -15.19
N ARG A 42 23.27 12.10 -15.12
CA ARG A 42 24.24 12.24 -16.21
C ARG A 42 23.81 11.45 -17.46
N TYR A 43 23.33 10.21 -17.28
CA TYR A 43 22.78 9.38 -18.37
C TYR A 43 21.54 10.00 -19.02
N LYS A 44 20.66 10.61 -18.21
CA LYS A 44 19.44 11.29 -18.68
C LYS A 44 19.67 12.72 -19.17
N GLY A 45 20.93 13.22 -19.19
CA GLY A 45 21.25 14.59 -19.61
C GLY A 45 20.77 15.67 -18.64
N ILE A 46 20.49 15.32 -17.38
CA ILE A 46 20.02 16.24 -16.34
C ILE A 46 21.24 16.84 -15.62
N LEU A 47 21.45 18.14 -15.76
CA LEU A 47 22.49 18.85 -15.01
C LEU A 47 22.11 18.91 -13.52
N ASN A 48 23.09 18.74 -12.63
CA ASN A 48 22.84 18.77 -11.18
C ASN A 48 22.15 20.07 -10.73
N LYS A 49 22.49 21.22 -11.33
CA LYS A 49 21.85 22.52 -11.05
C LYS A 49 20.36 22.56 -11.43
N ASP A 50 19.96 21.80 -12.45
CA ASP A 50 18.60 21.75 -12.99
C ASP A 50 17.77 20.60 -12.40
N TYR A 51 18.37 19.79 -11.52
CA TYR A 51 17.73 18.64 -10.87
C TYR A 51 16.39 18.98 -10.21
N LYS A 52 16.30 20.12 -9.51
CA LYS A 52 15.05 20.54 -8.87
C LYS A 52 13.96 20.82 -9.91
N LYS A 53 14.29 21.50 -11.01
CA LYS A 53 13.35 21.78 -12.10
C LYS A 53 12.84 20.47 -12.70
N TRP A 54 13.75 19.54 -12.99
CA TRP A 54 13.41 18.23 -13.52
C TRP A 54 12.47 17.44 -12.58
N ILE A 55 12.75 17.36 -11.26
CA ILE A 55 11.83 16.69 -10.32
C ILE A 55 10.44 17.29 -10.38
N MET A 56 10.33 18.62 -10.42
CA MET A 56 9.04 19.29 -10.40
C MET A 56 8.22 18.98 -11.66
N GLU A 57 8.87 18.89 -12.81
CA GLU A 57 8.24 18.46 -14.07
C GLU A 57 7.73 17.01 -13.96
N GLN A 58 8.56 16.09 -13.47
CA GLN A 58 8.13 14.69 -13.29
C GLN A 58 7.04 14.54 -12.23
N THR A 59 7.12 15.32 -11.16
CA THR A 59 6.11 15.37 -10.09
C THR A 59 4.76 15.80 -10.64
N LYS A 60 4.74 16.79 -11.54
CA LYS A 60 3.52 17.24 -12.20
C LYS A 60 2.89 16.11 -13.02
N ILE A 61 3.68 15.40 -13.82
CA ILE A 61 3.21 14.25 -14.61
C ILE A 61 2.58 13.17 -13.70
N ILE A 62 3.23 12.85 -12.58
CA ILE A 62 2.72 11.86 -11.62
C ILE A 62 1.37 12.30 -11.03
N ILE A 63 1.26 13.56 -10.63
CA ILE A 63 0.03 14.10 -10.03
C ILE A 63 -1.10 14.15 -11.07
N ASP A 64 -0.81 14.59 -12.30
CA ASP A 64 -1.80 14.70 -13.37
C ASP A 64 -2.32 13.31 -13.77
N ASN A 65 -1.43 12.32 -13.92
CA ASN A 65 -1.82 10.93 -14.19
C ASN A 65 -2.67 10.35 -13.06
N ALA A 66 -2.31 10.62 -11.81
CA ALA A 66 -3.09 10.16 -10.66
C ALA A 66 -4.45 10.86 -10.55
N ASP A 67 -4.56 12.14 -10.90
CA ASP A 67 -5.82 12.88 -10.94
C ASP A 67 -6.73 12.36 -12.05
N GLN A 68 -6.17 12.13 -13.23
CA GLN A 68 -6.89 11.49 -14.33
C GLN A 68 -7.36 10.08 -13.94
N TYR A 69 -6.48 9.27 -13.34
CA TYR A 69 -6.84 7.94 -12.86
C TYR A 69 -7.99 7.98 -11.83
N ALA A 70 -7.93 8.92 -10.88
CA ALA A 70 -8.99 9.11 -9.89
C ALA A 70 -10.33 9.49 -10.55
N ARG A 71 -10.33 10.47 -11.47
CA ARG A 71 -11.55 10.89 -12.18
C ARG A 71 -12.18 9.76 -12.97
N VAL A 72 -11.37 9.00 -13.69
CA VAL A 72 -11.85 7.88 -14.53
C VAL A 72 -12.41 6.75 -13.66
N ASN A 73 -11.77 6.42 -12.54
CA ASN A 73 -12.10 5.20 -11.79
C ASN A 73 -13.04 5.41 -10.60
N CYS A 74 -13.14 6.62 -10.04
CA CYS A 74 -14.04 6.91 -8.90
C CYS A 74 -14.86 8.20 -9.05
N GLY A 75 -14.81 8.83 -10.23
CA GLY A 75 -15.57 10.03 -10.57
C GLY A 75 -15.15 11.29 -9.83
N GLN A 76 -14.00 11.28 -9.14
CA GLN A 76 -13.52 12.41 -8.35
C GLN A 76 -12.04 12.70 -8.56
N PRO A 77 -11.63 13.97 -8.49
CA PRO A 77 -10.22 14.33 -8.47
C PRO A 77 -9.52 13.87 -7.20
N ILE A 78 -8.20 14.06 -7.16
CA ILE A 78 -7.43 13.91 -5.92
C ILE A 78 -7.95 14.90 -4.87
N ILE A 79 -8.27 14.38 -3.68
CA ILE A 79 -8.74 15.18 -2.55
C ILE A 79 -7.52 15.62 -1.72
N HIS A 80 -7.31 16.93 -1.60
CA HIS A 80 -6.23 17.46 -0.77
C HIS A 80 -6.58 17.38 0.73
N ILE A 81 -5.65 16.86 1.52
CA ILE A 81 -5.73 16.80 2.98
C ILE A 81 -4.73 17.81 3.56
N PRO A 82 -5.19 18.81 4.31
CA PRO A 82 -4.34 19.90 4.81
C PRO A 82 -3.40 19.46 5.94
N THR A 83 -3.73 18.39 6.66
CA THR A 83 -2.93 17.90 7.78
C THR A 83 -2.86 16.39 7.81
N TRP A 84 -1.65 15.88 8.08
CA TRP A 84 -1.37 14.45 8.22
C TRP A 84 -2.16 13.79 9.37
N ARG A 85 -2.66 14.60 10.33
CA ARG A 85 -3.45 14.13 11.48
C ARG A 85 -4.81 13.57 11.10
N ILE A 86 -5.34 13.92 9.93
CA ILE A 86 -6.60 13.37 9.44
C ILE A 86 -6.38 11.90 9.04
N ARG A 87 -7.18 11.01 9.65
CA ARG A 87 -7.13 9.57 9.37
C ARG A 87 -7.72 9.28 7.98
N LYS A 88 -6.84 9.15 7.00
CA LYS A 88 -7.19 8.91 5.58
C LYS A 88 -8.03 7.64 5.37
N GLU A 89 -7.73 6.59 6.13
CA GLU A 89 -8.50 5.33 6.11
C GLU A 89 -9.96 5.52 6.53
N LYS A 90 -10.22 6.37 7.53
CA LYS A 90 -11.58 6.71 7.96
C LYS A 90 -12.33 7.42 6.83
N LEU A 91 -11.70 8.38 6.17
CA LEU A 91 -12.29 9.08 5.01
C LEU A 91 -12.57 8.11 3.85
N ALA A 92 -11.68 7.15 3.61
CA ALA A 92 -11.88 6.14 2.58
C ALA A 92 -13.10 5.27 2.87
N HIS A 93 -13.27 4.77 4.10
CA HIS A 93 -14.47 4.01 4.47
C HIS A 93 -15.75 4.85 4.41
N GLU A 94 -15.74 6.10 4.88
CA GLU A 94 -16.89 7.01 4.75
C GLU A 94 -17.27 7.22 3.27
N GLN A 95 -16.29 7.42 2.39
CA GLN A 95 -16.51 7.55 0.96
C GLN A 95 -17.03 6.26 0.32
N GLN A 96 -16.46 5.11 0.69
CA GLN A 96 -16.88 3.79 0.21
C GLN A 96 -18.35 3.53 0.56
N GLN A 97 -18.75 3.80 1.80
CA GLN A 97 -20.14 3.65 2.26
C GLN A 97 -21.08 4.62 1.54
N LYS A 98 -20.71 5.91 1.48
CA LYS A 98 -21.54 6.95 0.84
C LYS A 98 -21.79 6.68 -0.64
N LYS A 99 -20.79 6.17 -1.35
CA LYS A 99 -20.86 5.86 -2.78
C LYS A 99 -21.23 4.41 -3.09
N GLN A 100 -21.43 3.58 -2.06
CA GLN A 100 -21.71 2.14 -2.19
C GLN A 100 -20.71 1.42 -3.12
N ILE A 101 -19.42 1.74 -2.98
CA ILE A 101 -18.36 1.15 -3.82
C ILE A 101 -18.13 -0.28 -3.36
N LEU A 102 -18.51 -1.24 -4.21
CA LEU A 102 -18.37 -2.68 -3.95
C LEU A 102 -16.99 -3.24 -4.33
N SER A 103 -16.31 -2.61 -5.29
CA SER A 103 -14.98 -3.02 -5.77
C SER A 103 -14.35 -1.89 -6.58
N GLY A 104 -13.01 -1.81 -6.60
CA GLY A 104 -12.23 -0.86 -7.38
C GLY A 104 -11.63 0.28 -6.55
N LEU A 105 -11.30 1.39 -7.22
CA LEU A 105 -10.72 2.56 -6.58
C LEU A 105 -11.78 3.29 -5.75
N ILE A 106 -11.54 3.43 -4.44
CA ILE A 106 -12.41 4.19 -3.54
C ILE A 106 -12.17 5.69 -3.73
N GLY A 107 -10.90 6.08 -3.78
CA GLY A 107 -10.49 7.48 -3.89
C GLY A 107 -8.99 7.67 -3.81
N VAL A 108 -8.54 8.88 -4.16
CA VAL A 108 -7.14 9.30 -4.04
C VAL A 108 -7.07 10.57 -3.21
N TRP A 109 -6.22 10.56 -2.19
CA TRP A 109 -5.94 11.72 -1.35
C TRP A 109 -4.50 12.18 -1.52
N SER A 110 -4.26 13.48 -1.37
CA SER A 110 -2.90 14.03 -1.29
C SER A 110 -2.64 14.70 0.04
N CYS A 111 -1.43 14.54 0.58
CA CYS A 111 -1.01 15.23 1.79
C CYS A 111 0.48 15.60 1.71
N LEU A 112 0.86 16.76 2.27
CA LEU A 112 2.26 17.13 2.43
C LEU A 112 2.82 16.44 3.66
N GLU A 113 3.83 15.59 3.47
CA GLU A 113 4.43 14.81 4.55
C GLU A 113 5.95 14.72 4.36
N ARG A 114 6.63 14.22 5.40
CA ARG A 114 8.06 13.96 5.34
C ARG A 114 8.37 12.87 4.30
N GLY A 115 9.32 13.18 3.44
CA GLY A 115 9.90 12.30 2.44
C GLY A 115 11.41 12.54 2.32
N SER A 116 12.01 11.86 1.36
CA SER A 116 13.43 11.95 1.06
C SER A 116 13.62 12.37 -0.40
N SER A 117 14.60 13.22 -0.65
CA SER A 117 15.03 13.56 -2.01
C SER A 117 16.50 13.99 -2.01
N TYR A 118 16.94 14.58 -3.12
CA TYR A 118 18.27 15.12 -3.30
C TYR A 118 18.20 16.63 -3.58
N ARG A 119 19.28 17.35 -3.29
CA ARG A 119 19.41 18.76 -3.66
C ARG A 119 20.81 19.04 -4.17
N ALA A 120 20.90 19.94 -5.14
CA ALA A 120 22.17 20.43 -5.62
C ALA A 120 22.83 21.30 -4.55
N VAL A 121 24.08 21.01 -4.23
CA VAL A 121 24.91 21.78 -3.30
C VAL A 121 26.26 21.98 -3.97
N TYR A 122 26.75 23.22 -4.01
CA TYR A 122 28.08 23.49 -4.55
C TYR A 122 29.15 22.74 -3.76
N CYS A 123 30.12 22.16 -4.48
CA CYS A 123 31.27 21.46 -3.91
C CYS A 123 32.53 22.08 -4.48
N ALA A 124 33.36 22.68 -3.62
CA ALA A 124 34.60 23.34 -4.03
C ALA A 124 35.58 22.34 -4.65
N ASP A 125 35.74 21.16 -4.03
CA ASP A 125 36.67 20.12 -4.50
C ASP A 125 36.32 19.61 -5.90
N ALA A 126 35.03 19.46 -6.19
CA ALA A 126 34.57 19.03 -7.51
C ALA A 126 34.51 20.20 -8.53
N GLY A 127 34.48 21.45 -8.08
CA GLY A 127 34.30 22.63 -8.93
C GLY A 127 32.89 22.85 -9.48
N PHE A 128 31.93 21.95 -9.18
CA PHE A 128 30.54 22.04 -9.66
C PHE A 128 29.53 21.47 -8.63
N PRO A 129 28.23 21.80 -8.75
CA PRO A 129 27.20 21.30 -7.83
C PRO A 129 27.12 19.77 -7.80
N GLN A 130 27.14 19.20 -6.59
CA GLN A 130 26.89 17.78 -6.33
C GLN A 130 25.48 17.60 -5.76
N LEU A 131 24.84 16.47 -6.06
CA LEU A 131 23.59 16.13 -5.39
C LEU A 131 23.91 15.63 -3.98
N LYS A 132 23.08 16.00 -3.00
CA LYS A 132 23.13 15.49 -1.63
C LYS A 132 21.75 15.07 -1.17
N HIS A 133 21.65 13.89 -0.60
CA HIS A 133 20.41 13.41 0.02
C HIS A 133 19.99 14.34 1.17
N TYR A 134 18.69 14.59 1.30
CA TYR A 134 18.13 15.36 2.40
C TYR A 134 16.67 14.97 2.68
N GLN A 135 16.23 15.26 3.91
CA GLN A 135 14.83 15.12 4.31
C GLN A 135 14.05 16.36 3.84
N VAL A 136 12.87 16.13 3.28
CA VAL A 136 12.03 17.19 2.70
C VAL A 136 10.56 16.95 3.02
N GLN A 137 9.73 17.99 2.93
CA GLN A 137 8.29 17.82 2.84
C GLN A 137 7.87 17.82 1.37
N CYS A 138 7.20 16.75 0.94
CA CYS A 138 6.71 16.64 -0.42
C CYS A 138 5.30 16.06 -0.42
N LYS A 139 4.64 16.12 -1.59
CA LYS A 139 3.31 15.57 -1.74
C LYS A 139 3.41 14.04 -1.77
N HIS A 140 2.60 13.39 -0.95
CA HIS A 140 2.33 11.97 -1.03
C HIS A 140 0.91 11.77 -1.55
N LEU A 141 0.73 10.79 -2.43
CA LEU A 141 -0.56 10.34 -2.91
C LEU A 141 -0.95 9.05 -2.19
N TYR A 142 -2.20 8.97 -1.80
CA TYR A 142 -2.79 7.83 -1.10
C TYR A 142 -3.95 7.30 -1.92
N PHE A 143 -3.74 6.16 -2.55
CA PHE A 143 -4.78 5.44 -3.28
C PHE A 143 -5.40 4.42 -2.32
N TYR A 144 -6.71 4.49 -2.12
CA TYR A 144 -7.45 3.46 -1.40
C TYR A 144 -8.29 2.66 -2.38
N PHE A 145 -8.24 1.34 -2.24
CA PHE A 145 -8.98 0.40 -3.06
C PHE A 145 -9.83 -0.51 -2.18
N ASP A 146 -10.94 -0.97 -2.73
CA ASP A 146 -11.53 -2.25 -2.37
C ASP A 146 -11.25 -3.20 -3.53
N ASP A 147 -10.06 -3.80 -3.56
CA ASP A 147 -9.63 -4.62 -4.68
C ASP A 147 -10.47 -5.91 -4.77
N SER A 148 -10.76 -6.36 -6.00
CA SER A 148 -11.59 -7.54 -6.24
C SER A 148 -10.94 -8.84 -5.78
N GLU A 149 -9.62 -8.86 -5.59
CA GLU A 149 -8.89 -10.00 -5.06
C GLU A 149 -8.47 -9.81 -3.62
N TYR A 150 -7.94 -8.63 -3.27
CA TYR A 150 -7.28 -8.41 -1.98
C TYR A 150 -8.15 -7.62 -0.97
N GLY A 151 -9.32 -7.15 -1.39
CA GLY A 151 -10.23 -6.37 -0.56
C GLY A 151 -9.68 -4.98 -0.23
N PHE A 152 -10.06 -4.45 0.94
CA PHE A 152 -9.66 -3.11 1.32
C PHE A 152 -8.13 -2.99 1.53
N MET A 153 -7.50 -2.08 0.77
CA MET A 153 -6.06 -1.86 0.80
C MET A 153 -5.71 -0.40 0.48
N ASN A 154 -4.46 -0.01 0.75
CA ASN A 154 -3.95 1.30 0.32
C ASN A 154 -2.54 1.26 -0.24
N ILE A 155 -2.27 2.23 -1.13
CA ILE A 155 -0.95 2.49 -1.71
C ILE A 155 -0.59 3.95 -1.43
N ARG A 156 0.56 4.18 -0.80
CA ARG A 156 1.14 5.50 -0.59
C ARG A 156 2.32 5.69 -1.53
N LEU A 157 2.26 6.67 -2.43
CA LEU A 157 3.33 7.03 -3.35
C LEU A 157 3.90 8.41 -3.00
N GLN A 158 5.21 8.51 -2.81
CA GLN A 158 5.92 9.79 -2.77
C GLN A 158 6.03 10.37 -4.18
N THR A 159 5.62 11.62 -4.41
CA THR A 159 5.67 12.19 -5.77
C THR A 159 7.03 12.77 -6.15
N TRP A 160 7.91 13.04 -5.18
CA TRP A 160 9.27 13.49 -5.46
C TRP A 160 10.21 12.30 -5.61
N PHE A 161 11.18 12.44 -6.50
CA PHE A 161 12.26 11.46 -6.68
C PHE A 161 12.99 11.20 -5.34
N PRO A 162 13.24 9.94 -4.93
CA PRO A 162 13.22 8.71 -5.74
C PRO A 162 11.94 7.86 -5.61
N TYR A 163 10.77 8.49 -5.42
CA TYR A 163 9.45 7.85 -5.57
C TYR A 163 9.19 6.65 -4.66
N HIS A 164 9.51 6.76 -3.37
CA HIS A 164 9.21 5.69 -2.40
C HIS A 164 7.73 5.32 -2.42
N ILE A 165 7.45 4.03 -2.44
CA ILE A 165 6.10 3.47 -2.45
C ILE A 165 5.88 2.57 -1.22
N GLN A 166 4.68 2.59 -0.67
CA GLN A 166 4.27 1.68 0.39
C GLN A 166 2.91 1.08 0.04
N ILE A 167 2.77 -0.23 0.15
CA ILE A 167 1.52 -0.95 -0.10
C ILE A 167 1.11 -1.64 1.20
N CYS A 168 -0.12 -1.39 1.64
CA CYS A 168 -0.70 -1.97 2.85
C CYS A 168 -1.91 -2.81 2.47
N LEU A 169 -1.83 -4.11 2.76
CA LEU A 169 -2.87 -5.11 2.56
C LEU A 169 -3.46 -5.51 3.91
N ASN A 170 -4.69 -6.02 3.87
CA ASN A 170 -5.37 -6.63 5.00
C ASN A 170 -5.68 -8.10 4.66
N GLY A 171 -5.09 -9.03 5.40
CA GLY A 171 -5.22 -10.46 5.12
C GLY A 171 -6.61 -11.01 5.43
N ARG A 172 -7.39 -10.37 6.31
CA ARG A 172 -8.79 -10.73 6.57
C ARG A 172 -9.73 -10.24 5.49
N GLU A 173 -9.49 -9.05 4.94
CA GLU A 173 -10.21 -8.56 3.76
C GLU A 173 -9.90 -9.39 2.52
N TRP A 174 -8.65 -9.83 2.36
CA TRP A 174 -8.29 -10.78 1.31
C TRP A 174 -9.00 -12.13 1.51
N LEU A 175 -9.05 -12.66 2.73
CA LEU A 175 -9.84 -13.86 3.02
C LEU A 175 -11.32 -13.66 2.68
N ARG A 176 -11.90 -12.51 3.03
CA ARG A 176 -13.30 -12.17 2.70
C ARG A 176 -13.54 -12.29 1.20
N ARG A 177 -12.68 -11.69 0.36
CA ARG A 177 -12.77 -11.81 -1.11
C ARG A 177 -12.63 -13.24 -1.60
N ALA A 178 -11.74 -14.03 -0.99
CA ALA A 178 -11.58 -15.44 -1.35
C ALA A 178 -12.82 -16.27 -1.02
N LEU A 179 -13.44 -16.05 0.16
CA LEU A 179 -14.69 -16.72 0.55
C LEU A 179 -15.85 -16.34 -0.36
N GLU A 180 -15.98 -15.06 -0.72
CA GLU A 180 -16.99 -14.57 -1.68
C GLU A 180 -16.87 -15.28 -3.03
N LYS A 181 -15.65 -15.41 -3.56
CA LYS A 181 -15.39 -16.08 -4.84
C LYS A 181 -15.71 -17.58 -4.81
N GLU A 182 -15.46 -18.24 -3.68
CA GLU A 182 -15.76 -19.67 -3.48
C GLU A 182 -17.23 -19.90 -3.06
N GLY A 183 -18.05 -18.84 -2.90
CA GLY A 183 -19.45 -18.94 -2.51
C GLY A 183 -19.69 -19.43 -1.08
N ILE A 184 -18.68 -19.35 -0.21
CA ILE A 184 -18.75 -19.83 1.18
C ILE A 184 -19.45 -18.77 2.01
N LYS A 185 -20.51 -19.14 2.74
CA LYS A 185 -21.24 -18.17 3.57
C LYS A 185 -20.43 -17.77 4.79
N PHE A 186 -20.45 -16.49 5.12
CA PHE A 186 -19.80 -15.94 6.32
C PHE A 186 -20.54 -14.72 6.83
N PHE A 187 -20.29 -14.36 8.10
CA PHE A 187 -20.74 -13.11 8.69
C PHE A 187 -19.53 -12.34 9.25
N VAL A 188 -19.42 -11.06 8.92
CA VAL A 188 -18.32 -10.17 9.35
C VAL A 188 -18.89 -8.95 10.05
N HIS A 189 -18.17 -8.46 11.05
CA HIS A 189 -18.41 -7.15 11.64
C HIS A 189 -17.09 -6.38 11.75
N GLY A 190 -16.92 -5.35 10.91
CA GLY A 190 -15.63 -4.69 10.73
C GLY A 190 -14.59 -5.69 10.21
N ASN A 191 -13.43 -5.77 10.84
CA ASN A 191 -12.35 -6.69 10.47
C ASN A 191 -12.47 -8.10 11.11
N LYS A 192 -13.63 -8.47 11.67
CA LYS A 192 -13.80 -9.67 12.48
C LYS A 192 -14.83 -10.63 11.88
N PHE A 193 -14.42 -11.88 11.64
CA PHE A 193 -15.34 -12.96 11.29
C PHE A 193 -16.10 -13.42 12.54
N LEU A 194 -17.44 -13.42 12.45
CA LEU A 194 -18.33 -13.93 13.49
C LEU A 194 -18.82 -15.35 13.17
N TYR A 195 -18.76 -15.74 11.90
CA TYR A 195 -19.16 -17.06 11.42
C TYR A 195 -18.55 -17.31 10.05
N ILE A 196 -18.14 -18.55 9.80
CA ILE A 196 -17.78 -19.05 8.48
C ILE A 196 -18.38 -20.45 8.35
N GLU A 197 -19.02 -20.74 7.22
CA GLU A 197 -19.68 -22.03 6.96
C GLU A 197 -18.67 -23.19 6.91
N ASP A 198 -17.48 -22.97 6.35
CA ASP A 198 -16.39 -23.94 6.31
C ASP A 198 -15.06 -23.33 6.81
N TYR A 199 -14.74 -23.59 8.08
CA TYR A 199 -13.48 -23.12 8.69
C TYR A 199 -12.23 -23.79 8.12
N GLN A 200 -12.33 -25.05 7.69
CA GLN A 200 -11.18 -25.76 7.14
C GLN A 200 -10.79 -25.15 5.79
N LYS A 201 -11.78 -24.90 4.94
CA LYS A 201 -11.59 -24.23 3.66
C LYS A 201 -11.15 -22.78 3.85
N ALA A 202 -11.70 -22.06 4.82
CA ALA A 202 -11.23 -20.71 5.16
C ALA A 202 -9.73 -20.69 5.55
N GLN A 203 -9.30 -21.65 6.37
CA GLN A 203 -7.89 -21.80 6.73
C GLN A 203 -7.01 -22.14 5.51
N GLN A 204 -7.48 -22.99 4.60
CA GLN A 204 -6.77 -23.27 3.35
C GLN A 204 -6.61 -22.00 2.49
N LEU A 205 -7.66 -21.17 2.38
CA LEU A 205 -7.61 -19.91 1.63
C LEU A 205 -6.64 -18.91 2.28
N LEU A 206 -6.60 -18.82 3.62
CA LEU A 206 -5.59 -18.03 4.33
C LEU A 206 -4.17 -18.55 4.06
N ASN A 207 -3.95 -19.86 4.10
CA ASN A 207 -2.63 -20.44 3.87
C ASN A 207 -2.13 -20.14 2.45
N LYS A 208 -3.02 -20.14 1.44
CA LYS A 208 -2.67 -19.77 0.06
C LYS A 208 -2.08 -18.36 -0.07
N GLN A 209 -2.35 -17.44 0.87
CA GLN A 209 -1.74 -16.11 0.87
C GLN A 209 -0.21 -16.18 1.00
N LEU A 210 0.33 -17.25 1.59
CA LEU A 210 1.77 -17.47 1.78
C LEU A 210 2.48 -17.87 0.49
N ASP A 211 1.76 -18.50 -0.43
CA ASP A 211 2.30 -19.04 -1.68
C ASP A 211 2.35 -18.00 -2.81
N ILE A 212 1.98 -16.75 -2.49
CA ILE A 212 1.85 -15.68 -3.47
C ILE A 212 3.21 -15.12 -3.84
N ARG A 213 3.41 -14.91 -5.14
CA ARG A 213 4.55 -14.15 -5.67
C ARG A 213 4.33 -12.66 -5.41
N PHE A 214 4.63 -12.24 -4.18
CA PHE A 214 4.41 -10.86 -3.74
C PHE A 214 5.05 -9.82 -4.65
N THR A 215 6.26 -10.08 -5.18
CA THR A 215 6.94 -9.16 -6.08
C THR A 215 6.13 -8.83 -7.34
N ASP A 216 5.53 -9.84 -7.96
CA ASP A 216 4.79 -9.69 -9.21
C ASP A 216 3.49 -8.91 -8.96
N MET A 217 2.76 -9.29 -7.91
CA MET A 217 1.57 -8.57 -7.45
C MET A 217 1.87 -7.10 -7.13
N LEU A 218 2.92 -6.82 -6.34
CA LEU A 218 3.26 -5.45 -5.93
C LEU A 218 3.75 -4.61 -7.12
N ASN A 219 4.46 -5.21 -8.07
CA ASN A 219 4.85 -4.55 -9.32
C ASN A 219 3.62 -4.19 -10.17
N ASN A 220 2.64 -5.07 -10.30
CA ASN A 220 1.39 -4.77 -11.01
C ASN A 220 0.65 -3.58 -10.40
N PHE A 221 0.61 -3.49 -9.06
CA PHE A 221 0.05 -2.32 -8.37
C PHE A 221 0.85 -1.04 -8.63
N ALA A 222 2.18 -1.12 -8.59
CA ALA A 222 3.04 0.02 -8.85
C ALA A 222 2.89 0.53 -10.29
N GLU A 223 2.83 -0.34 -11.29
CA GLU A 223 2.61 0.03 -12.68
C GLU A 223 1.23 0.66 -12.90
N ARG A 224 0.19 0.15 -12.21
CA ARG A 224 -1.17 0.69 -12.27
C ARG A 224 -1.25 2.14 -11.78
N ILE A 225 -0.59 2.46 -10.66
CA ILE A 225 -0.70 3.79 -10.02
C ILE A 225 0.42 4.75 -10.42
N PHE A 226 1.52 4.25 -11.00
CA PHE A 226 2.64 5.02 -11.50
C PHE A 226 2.99 4.64 -12.95
N PRO A 227 2.08 4.84 -13.92
CA PRO A 227 2.28 4.40 -15.31
C PRO A 227 3.47 5.06 -16.01
N ALA A 228 3.80 6.32 -15.66
CA ALA A 228 4.93 7.06 -16.24
C ALA A 228 6.31 6.62 -15.68
N MET A 229 6.36 5.62 -14.79
CA MET A 229 7.61 5.19 -14.14
C MET A 229 8.69 4.83 -15.16
N LYS A 230 8.35 4.04 -16.19
CA LYS A 230 9.30 3.59 -17.22
C LYS A 230 9.79 4.74 -18.10
N ASP A 231 8.94 5.72 -18.39
CA ASP A 231 9.34 6.90 -19.17
C ASP A 231 10.32 7.78 -18.38
N ILE A 232 10.02 8.00 -17.10
CA ILE A 232 10.82 8.82 -16.19
C ILE A 232 12.17 8.14 -15.89
N LEU A 233 12.13 6.88 -15.48
CA LEU A 233 13.28 6.16 -14.94
C LEU A 233 14.05 5.32 -15.97
N GLY A 234 13.42 5.00 -17.11
CA GLY A 234 13.90 3.99 -18.04
C GLY A 234 13.36 2.58 -17.72
N PRO A 235 13.56 1.62 -18.64
CA PRO A 235 12.88 0.31 -18.59
C PRO A 235 13.48 -0.69 -17.59
N TYR A 236 14.68 -0.44 -17.08
CA TYR A 236 15.45 -1.42 -16.29
C TYR A 236 15.34 -1.24 -14.78
N LEU A 237 14.79 -0.12 -14.30
CA LEU A 237 14.61 0.11 -12.88
C LEU A 237 13.28 -0.45 -12.41
N SER A 238 13.32 -1.25 -11.34
CA SER A 238 12.15 -1.83 -10.69
C SER A 238 12.23 -1.66 -9.17
N TYR A 239 11.08 -1.71 -8.51
CA TYR A 239 11.04 -1.63 -7.06
C TYR A 239 11.64 -2.90 -6.45
N TYR A 240 12.56 -2.69 -5.51
CA TYR A 240 12.93 -3.69 -4.54
C TYR A 240 11.95 -3.63 -3.37
N TRP A 241 11.25 -4.74 -3.14
CA TRP A 241 10.22 -4.83 -2.12
C TRP A 241 10.78 -5.39 -0.82
N THR A 242 10.43 -4.75 0.29
CA THR A 242 10.72 -5.23 1.63
C THR A 242 9.41 -5.34 2.41
N LEU A 243 9.18 -6.49 3.05
CA LEU A 243 8.11 -6.64 4.03
C LEU A 243 8.50 -5.82 5.26
N TRP A 244 7.88 -4.65 5.41
CA TRP A 244 8.20 -3.69 6.45
C TRP A 244 7.52 -4.01 7.78
N GLN A 245 6.25 -4.43 7.72
CA GLN A 245 5.48 -4.84 8.87
C GLN A 245 4.54 -5.98 8.46
N SER A 246 4.46 -7.01 9.30
CA SER A 246 3.47 -8.07 9.16
C SER A 246 2.91 -8.40 10.54
N GLU A 247 1.60 -8.61 10.61
CA GLU A 247 0.90 -9.09 11.80
C GLU A 247 0.26 -10.45 11.49
N TRP A 248 0.49 -11.41 12.39
CA TRP A 248 -0.11 -12.74 12.34
C TRP A 248 -1.10 -12.86 13.48
N ALA A 249 -2.36 -13.18 13.17
CA ALA A 249 -3.43 -13.28 14.15
C ALA A 249 -4.10 -14.66 14.07
N THR A 250 -4.56 -15.13 15.22
CA THR A 250 -5.42 -16.32 15.34
C THR A 250 -6.74 -15.89 15.93
N ASP A 251 -7.82 -16.08 15.16
CA ASP A 251 -9.17 -15.71 15.55
C ASP A 251 -9.90 -16.92 16.10
N PHE A 252 -10.44 -16.77 17.31
CA PHE A 252 -11.31 -17.74 17.94
C PHE A 252 -12.75 -17.27 17.78
N ILE A 253 -13.56 -18.10 17.13
CA ILE A 253 -14.96 -17.80 16.86
C ILE A 253 -15.80 -18.57 17.88
N PHE A 254 -16.60 -17.85 18.65
CA PHE A 254 -17.45 -18.40 19.72
C PHE A 254 -18.90 -18.44 19.26
N ASP A 255 -19.67 -19.39 19.79
CA ASP A 255 -21.07 -19.54 19.42
C ASP A 255 -21.96 -18.47 20.08
N THR A 256 -21.58 -18.00 21.27
CA THR A 256 -22.30 -16.93 21.98
C THR A 256 -21.35 -15.94 22.67
N ALA A 257 -21.85 -14.73 22.92
CA ALA A 257 -21.13 -13.75 23.74
C ALA A 257 -20.93 -14.21 25.20
N ALA A 258 -21.80 -15.08 25.71
CA ALA A 258 -21.66 -15.64 27.05
C ALA A 258 -20.45 -16.59 27.13
N SER A 259 -20.25 -17.42 26.09
CA SER A 259 -19.08 -18.32 25.98
C SER A 259 -17.76 -17.56 25.93
N LEU A 260 -17.74 -16.35 25.37
CA LEU A 260 -16.56 -15.48 25.39
C LEU A 260 -16.31 -14.89 26.79
N LYS A 261 -17.37 -14.54 27.53
CA LYS A 261 -17.27 -13.97 28.89
C LYS A 261 -16.85 -14.99 29.95
N SER A 262 -17.02 -16.29 29.69
CA SER A 262 -16.68 -17.36 30.63
C SER A 262 -15.21 -17.81 30.57
N ILE A 263 -14.37 -17.11 29.79
CA ILE A 263 -12.94 -17.36 29.59
C ILE A 263 -12.15 -16.20 30.18
#